data_AF-A0A2G9U6M0-F1
#
_entry.id   AF-A0A2G9U6M0-F1
#
_cell.length_a   1.000
_cell.length_b   1.000
_cell.length_c   1.000
_cell.angle_alpha   90.00
_cell.angle_beta   90.00
_cell.angle_gamma   90.00
#
_symmetry.space_group_name_H-M   'P 1'
#
loop_
_entity.id
_entity.type
_entity.pdbx_description
1 polymer ?
#
loop_
_entity_poly.entity_id
_entity_poly.type
_entity_poly.pdbx_seq_one_letter_code
_entity_poly.pdbx_strand_id
1 'polypeptide(L)'
;MIDHVEVTIAIDASATRMSVGSINSDKTSMTISSGISQDDRQKIAELRKLVKDDLSEYYDTDFNLLRWLQGHAQLDVTEVARKLRFHLKARKSSWDFDSIHKKDRTHPIHNHWRHGITGESGVLENVIINIEQCGTTDYNGMMECFSISEVMKARVYDLEEMLAQCMELEKRT
;
A
#
# COMPACT_ATOMS: atom_id res chain seq x y z
N MET A 1 -1.03 -34.45 -3.69
CA MET A 1 -2.07 -33.45 -3.35
C MET A 1 -1.32 -32.42 -2.54
N ILE A 2 -0.87 -31.32 -3.17
CA ILE A 2 -0.09 -30.30 -2.48
C ILE A 2 -1.12 -29.33 -1.91
N ASP A 3 -1.16 -29.26 -0.58
CA ASP A 3 -2.07 -28.37 0.15
C ASP A 3 -1.85 -26.92 -0.30
N HIS A 4 -2.95 -26.23 -0.56
CA HIS A 4 -2.95 -24.82 -0.94
C HIS A 4 -2.38 -23.98 0.19
N VAL A 5 -1.19 -23.39 -0.02
CA VAL A 5 -0.67 -22.35 0.86
C VAL A 5 -1.33 -21.04 0.44
N GLU A 6 -2.35 -20.61 1.19
CA GLU A 6 -2.88 -19.25 1.11
C GLU A 6 -1.93 -18.31 1.86
N VAL A 7 -1.41 -17.31 1.15
CA VAL A 7 -0.62 -16.24 1.76
C VAL A 7 -1.56 -15.06 1.98
N THR A 8 -2.00 -14.87 3.21
CA THR A 8 -2.77 -13.71 3.63
C THR A 8 -1.82 -12.56 3.94
N ILE A 9 -1.87 -11.49 3.16
CA ILE A 9 -1.19 -10.24 3.49
C ILE A 9 -2.23 -9.32 4.11
N ALA A 10 -2.18 -9.18 5.44
CA ALA A 10 -2.95 -8.16 6.14
C ALA A 10 -2.18 -6.83 6.05
N ILE A 11 -2.79 -5.82 5.44
CA ILE A 11 -2.25 -4.47 5.44
C ILE A 11 -3.13 -3.66 6.38
N ASP A 12 -2.52 -3.26 7.50
CA ASP A 12 -3.13 -2.29 8.40
C ASP A 12 -3.28 -0.97 7.65
N ALA A 13 -4.51 -0.52 7.44
CA ALA A 13 -4.78 0.78 6.82
C ALA A 13 -4.54 1.92 7.82
N SER A 14 -4.41 1.61 9.11
CA SER A 14 -3.93 2.58 10.10
C SER A 14 -2.41 2.65 10.01
N ALA A 15 -1.87 3.84 9.77
CA ALA A 15 -0.45 4.11 9.87
C ALA A 15 0.00 4.06 11.34
N THR A 16 -0.06 2.89 11.98
CA THR A 16 0.27 2.70 13.39
C THR A 16 1.54 1.87 13.54
N ARG A 17 2.36 2.22 14.55
CA ARG A 17 3.59 1.50 14.91
C ARG A 17 3.35 -0.01 15.05
N MET A 18 4.02 -0.81 14.22
CA MET A 18 4.24 -2.22 14.57
C MET A 18 5.30 -2.30 15.67
N SER A 19 4.87 -2.60 16.90
CA SER A 19 5.74 -3.13 17.95
C SER A 19 5.59 -4.64 17.95
N VAL A 20 6.67 -5.38 17.68
CA VAL A 20 6.69 -6.85 17.80
C VAL A 20 6.57 -7.21 19.29
N GLY A 21 5.35 -7.49 19.75
CA GLY A 21 5.07 -8.00 21.09
C GLY A 21 5.18 -9.53 21.12
N SER A 22 5.86 -10.06 22.15
CA SER A 22 5.98 -11.49 22.43
C SER A 22 4.60 -12.18 22.45
N ILE A 23 4.50 -13.33 21.78
CA ILE A 23 3.28 -14.14 21.71
C ILE A 23 3.02 -14.74 23.09
N ASN A 24 1.97 -14.28 23.77
CA ASN A 24 1.38 -14.98 24.91
C ASN A 24 -0.04 -15.37 24.53
N SER A 25 -0.34 -16.67 24.62
CA SER A 25 -1.63 -17.24 24.28
C SER A 25 -2.64 -16.90 25.36
N ASP A 26 -3.30 -15.75 25.23
CA ASP A 26 -4.65 -15.55 25.77
C ASP A 26 -5.29 -14.37 25.06
N LYS A 27 -6.58 -14.51 24.77
CA LYS A 27 -7.43 -13.59 23.99
C LYS A 27 -7.14 -12.12 24.32
N THR A 28 -6.31 -11.48 23.52
CA THR A 28 -5.99 -10.06 23.67
C THR A 28 -6.57 -9.33 22.48
N SER A 29 -7.68 -8.62 22.71
CA SER A 29 -8.15 -7.56 21.83
C SER A 29 -6.99 -6.58 21.62
N MET A 30 -6.37 -6.59 20.44
CA MET A 30 -5.37 -5.60 20.07
C MET A 30 -6.10 -4.28 19.80
N THR A 31 -6.25 -3.45 20.83
CA THR A 31 -6.59 -2.03 20.65
C THR A 31 -5.36 -1.31 20.10
N ILE A 32 -5.32 -1.16 18.78
CA ILE A 32 -4.37 -0.31 18.06
C ILE A 32 -4.72 1.15 18.42
N SER A 33 -3.71 1.92 18.85
CA SER A 33 -3.88 3.33 19.21
C SER A 33 -4.41 4.13 18.02
N SER A 34 -5.68 4.51 18.06
CA SER A 34 -6.39 5.21 16.99
C SER A 34 -6.05 6.71 16.96
N GLY A 35 -4.94 7.08 16.33
CA GLY A 35 -4.71 8.48 15.95
C GLY A 35 -3.28 8.88 15.66
N ILE A 36 -3.12 9.86 14.77
CA ILE A 36 -1.84 10.51 14.44
C ILE A 36 -1.40 11.36 15.64
N SER A 37 -0.23 11.05 16.20
CA SER A 37 0.32 11.73 17.37
C SER A 37 0.72 13.18 17.06
N GLN A 38 0.90 14.01 18.10
CA GLN A 38 1.35 15.39 17.93
C GLN A 38 2.73 15.49 17.24
N ASP A 39 3.65 14.57 17.58
CA ASP A 39 4.98 14.48 16.96
C ASP A 39 4.88 14.09 15.48
N ASP A 40 4.02 13.11 15.16
CA ASP A 40 3.76 12.72 13.78
C ASP A 40 3.17 13.87 12.97
N ARG A 41 2.21 14.63 13.54
CA ARG A 41 1.63 15.82 12.87
C ARG A 41 2.69 16.87 12.53
N GLN A 42 3.66 17.09 13.42
CA GLN A 42 4.76 18.03 13.16
C GLN A 42 5.64 17.54 12.01
N LYS A 43 6.05 16.27 12.03
CA LYS A 43 6.87 15.66 10.95
C LYS A 43 6.14 15.62 9.62
N ILE A 44 4.83 15.33 9.62
CA ILE A 44 3.98 15.36 8.44
C ILE A 44 3.95 16.77 7.85
N ALA A 45 3.73 17.80 8.67
CA ALA A 45 3.70 19.19 8.21
C ALA A 45 5.05 19.63 7.61
N GLU A 46 6.16 19.22 8.23
CA GLU A 46 7.51 19.45 7.72
C GLU A 46 7.72 18.75 6.36
N LEU A 47 7.43 17.45 6.29
CA LEU A 47 7.56 16.66 5.07
C LEU A 47 6.71 17.25 3.94
N ARG A 48 5.44 17.56 4.22
CA ARG A 48 4.50 18.18 3.27
C ARG A 48 5.07 19.47 2.69
N LYS A 49 5.64 20.34 3.54
CA LYS A 49 6.30 21.57 3.07
C LYS A 49 7.48 21.27 2.16
N LEU A 50 8.30 20.27 2.49
CA LEU A 50 9.47 19.88 1.71
C LEU A 50 9.14 19.24 0.36
N VAL A 51 7.95 18.69 0.16
CA VAL A 51 7.55 18.04 -1.12
C VAL A 51 6.35 18.69 -1.80
N LYS A 52 5.91 19.85 -1.33
CA LYS A 52 4.67 20.52 -1.75
C LYS A 52 4.51 20.63 -3.27
N ASP A 53 5.56 21.00 -3.98
CA ASP A 53 5.51 21.20 -5.43
C ASP A 53 5.33 19.90 -6.21
N ASP A 54 5.75 18.76 -5.62
CA ASP A 54 5.65 17.44 -6.22
C ASP A 54 4.35 16.71 -5.82
N LEU A 55 3.62 17.17 -4.80
CA LEU A 55 2.38 16.54 -4.35
C LEU A 55 1.23 16.73 -5.36
N SER A 56 0.28 15.79 -5.33
CA SER A 56 -1.03 15.89 -5.99
C SER A 56 -2.11 15.96 -4.92
N GLU A 57 -3.29 16.48 -5.27
CA GLU A 57 -4.43 16.53 -4.36
C GLU A 57 -4.85 15.12 -3.89
N TYR A 58 -4.75 14.12 -4.77
CA TYR A 58 -5.04 12.73 -4.43
C TYR A 58 -4.09 12.19 -3.36
N TYR A 59 -2.78 12.45 -3.48
CA TYR A 59 -1.78 11.85 -2.60
C TYR A 59 -1.51 12.66 -1.33
N ASP A 60 -1.90 13.94 -1.27
CA ASP A 60 -1.68 14.82 -0.11
C ASP A 60 -2.65 14.51 1.05
N THR A 61 -2.40 13.40 1.74
CA THR A 61 -3.10 13.03 2.98
C THR A 61 -2.10 12.85 4.12
N ASP A 62 -2.54 13.10 5.35
CA ASP A 62 -1.70 12.88 6.53
C ASP A 62 -1.22 11.41 6.62
N PHE A 63 -2.10 10.46 6.31
CA PHE A 63 -1.77 9.03 6.32
C PHE A 63 -0.76 8.63 5.23
N ASN A 64 -0.88 9.15 4.01
CA ASN A 64 0.11 8.88 2.96
C ASN A 64 1.50 9.36 3.38
N LEU A 65 1.60 10.60 3.89
CA LEU A 65 2.86 11.15 4.34
C LEU A 65 3.41 10.42 5.58
N LEU A 66 2.54 10.00 6.49
CA LEU A 66 2.92 9.22 7.66
C LEU A 66 3.49 7.85 7.27
N ARG A 67 2.90 7.17 6.28
CA ARG A 67 3.45 5.90 5.76
C ARG A 67 4.89 6.05 5.26
N TRP A 68 5.23 7.18 4.64
CA TRP A 68 6.61 7.47 4.23
C TRP A 68 7.55 7.68 5.42
N LEU A 69 7.12 8.43 6.43
CA LEU A 69 7.90 8.67 7.65
C LEU A 69 8.14 7.37 8.43
N GLN A 70 7.12 6.51 8.52
CA GLN A 70 7.21 5.23 9.24
C GLN A 70 8.04 4.20 8.47
N GLY A 71 7.86 4.09 7.15
CA GLY A 71 8.63 3.19 6.30
C GLY A 71 10.12 3.54 6.21
N HIS A 72 10.49 4.76 6.66
CA HIS A 72 11.86 5.26 6.67
C HIS A 72 12.22 5.86 8.03
N ALA A 73 11.72 5.29 9.13
CA ALA A 73 11.86 5.84 10.49
C ALA A 73 13.31 6.07 10.96
N GLN A 74 14.29 5.43 10.32
CA GLN A 74 15.72 5.59 10.56
C GLN A 74 16.34 6.81 9.88
N LEU A 75 15.61 7.49 9.00
CA LEU A 75 16.07 8.64 8.23
C LEU A 75 15.49 9.93 8.81
N ASP A 76 16.21 11.04 8.65
CA ASP A 76 15.62 12.36 8.90
C ASP A 76 14.58 12.73 7.82
N VAL A 77 13.73 13.71 8.15
CA VAL A 77 12.62 14.13 7.29
C VAL A 77 13.10 14.64 5.92
N THR A 78 14.31 15.20 5.83
CA THR A 78 14.88 15.72 4.58
C THR A 78 15.26 14.58 3.63
N GLU A 79 15.86 13.51 4.15
CA GLU A 79 16.20 12.33 3.36
C GLU A 79 14.95 11.53 2.96
N VAL A 80 13.93 11.48 3.83
CA VAL A 80 12.59 10.97 3.47
C VAL A 80 11.99 11.80 2.34
N ALA A 81 12.04 13.13 2.42
CA ALA A 81 11.55 14.02 1.38
C ALA A 81 12.26 13.77 0.04
N ARG A 82 13.59 13.60 0.05
CA ARG A 82 14.36 13.30 -1.17
C ARG A 82 13.88 12.04 -1.87
N LYS A 83 13.61 10.97 -1.12
CA LYS A 83 13.07 9.70 -1.64
C LYS A 83 11.62 9.85 -2.11
N LEU A 84 10.79 10.50 -1.31
CA LEU A 84 9.38 10.75 -1.63
C LEU A 84 9.23 11.55 -2.94
N ARG A 85 10.07 12.56 -3.19
CA ARG A 85 10.05 13.31 -4.46
C ARG A 85 10.23 12.42 -5.68
N PHE A 86 11.07 11.39 -5.60
CA PHE A 86 11.22 10.42 -6.70
C PHE A 86 9.92 9.63 -6.92
N HIS A 87 9.29 9.15 -5.83
CA HIS A 87 8.00 8.48 -5.91
C HIS A 87 6.92 9.40 -6.49
N LEU A 88 6.77 10.63 -6.00
CA LEU A 88 5.77 11.58 -6.47
C LEU A 88 5.93 11.93 -7.96
N LYS A 89 7.18 12.03 -8.45
CA LYS A 89 7.45 12.18 -9.88
C LYS A 89 7.03 10.94 -10.69
N ALA A 90 7.25 9.73 -10.15
CA ALA A 90 6.78 8.50 -10.78
C ALA A 90 5.25 8.45 -10.84
N ARG A 91 4.55 8.90 -9.80
CA ARG A 91 3.08 9.00 -9.80
C ARG A 91 2.56 9.88 -10.94
N LYS A 92 3.23 11.01 -11.20
CA LYS A 92 2.94 11.97 -12.28
C LYS A 92 3.48 11.56 -13.66
N SER A 93 4.07 10.36 -13.79
CA SER A 93 4.57 9.87 -15.08
C SER A 93 3.44 9.52 -16.05
N SER A 94 3.78 9.07 -17.25
CA SER A 94 2.80 8.56 -18.23
C SER A 94 1.99 7.35 -17.76
N TRP A 95 2.36 6.74 -16.63
CA TRP A 95 1.59 5.65 -16.03
C TRP A 95 0.43 6.16 -15.18
N ASP A 96 0.48 7.42 -14.72
CA ASP A 96 -0.59 8.12 -14.00
C ASP A 96 -1.17 7.29 -12.83
N PHE A 97 -0.38 7.15 -11.77
CA PHE A 97 -0.72 6.25 -10.65
C PHE A 97 -1.99 6.71 -9.93
N ASP A 98 -2.27 8.02 -9.89
CA ASP A 98 -3.41 8.59 -9.19
C ASP A 98 -4.76 8.20 -9.83
N SER A 99 -4.76 7.81 -11.10
CA SER A 99 -5.98 7.41 -11.82
C SER A 99 -5.97 5.95 -12.31
N ILE A 100 -4.84 5.24 -12.21
CA ILE A 100 -4.69 3.93 -12.85
C ILE A 100 -5.73 2.91 -12.36
N HIS A 101 -6.04 2.91 -11.06
CA HIS A 101 -7.03 2.02 -10.44
C HIS A 101 -8.48 2.32 -10.83
N LYS A 102 -8.75 3.44 -11.49
CA LYS A 102 -10.10 3.83 -11.96
C LYS A 102 -10.42 3.27 -13.35
N LYS A 103 -9.44 2.67 -14.01
CA LYS A 103 -9.56 2.08 -15.35
C LYS A 103 -9.97 0.62 -15.20
N ASP A 104 -10.51 0.03 -16.25
CA ASP A 104 -10.83 -1.40 -16.20
C ASP A 104 -9.56 -2.26 -16.15
N ARG A 105 -9.59 -3.32 -15.32
CA ARG A 105 -8.52 -4.31 -15.20
C ARG A 105 -8.48 -5.26 -16.41
N THR A 106 -8.02 -4.77 -17.57
CA THR A 106 -8.11 -5.50 -18.85
C THR A 106 -6.78 -6.03 -19.39
N HIS A 107 -5.67 -5.82 -18.70
CA HIS A 107 -4.36 -6.24 -19.19
C HIS A 107 -4.28 -7.78 -19.37
N PRO A 108 -3.79 -8.32 -20.50
CA PRO A 108 -3.76 -9.77 -20.75
C PRO A 108 -2.98 -10.59 -19.71
N ILE A 109 -1.99 -9.98 -19.04
CA ILE A 109 -1.26 -10.56 -17.90
C ILE A 109 -2.20 -11.09 -16.82
N HIS A 110 -3.36 -10.45 -16.64
CA HIS A 110 -4.33 -10.84 -15.63
C HIS A 110 -4.96 -12.21 -15.84
N ASN A 111 -4.81 -12.80 -17.04
CA ASN A 111 -5.15 -14.20 -17.30
C ASN A 111 -4.15 -15.17 -16.64
N HIS A 112 -2.92 -14.74 -16.44
CA HIS A 112 -1.83 -15.51 -15.81
C HIS A 112 -1.62 -15.11 -14.33
N TRP A 113 -2.03 -13.89 -13.97
CA TRP A 113 -1.98 -13.34 -12.62
C TRP A 113 -3.39 -12.89 -12.19
N ARG A 114 -4.09 -13.83 -11.54
CA ARG A 114 -5.45 -13.60 -11.05
C ARG A 114 -5.48 -12.46 -10.04
N HIS A 115 -6.57 -11.71 -10.04
CA HIS A 115 -6.78 -10.63 -9.08
C HIS A 115 -6.80 -11.20 -7.65
N GLY A 116 -6.13 -10.51 -6.73
CA GLY A 116 -6.20 -10.86 -5.31
C GLY A 116 -7.61 -10.61 -4.78
N ILE A 117 -8.06 -11.42 -3.81
CA ILE A 117 -9.31 -11.11 -3.10
C ILE A 117 -8.96 -10.00 -2.11
N THR A 118 -9.47 -8.79 -2.35
CA THR A 118 -9.23 -7.64 -1.50
C THR A 118 -10.52 -7.14 -0.86
N GLY A 119 -10.50 -6.88 0.45
CA GLY A 119 -11.64 -6.30 1.17
C GLY A 119 -11.37 -6.11 2.66
N GLU A 120 -12.34 -5.53 3.37
CA GLU A 120 -12.26 -5.36 4.82
C GLU A 120 -12.26 -6.72 5.54
N SER A 121 -11.50 -6.83 6.63
CA SER A 121 -11.33 -8.09 7.37
C SER A 121 -12.62 -8.67 7.92
N GLY A 122 -13.61 -7.84 8.26
CA GLY A 122 -14.84 -8.23 8.98
C GLY A 122 -14.61 -8.69 10.43
N VAL A 123 -13.36 -8.92 10.85
CA VAL A 123 -12.95 -9.33 12.20
C VAL A 123 -12.07 -8.26 12.85
N LEU A 124 -11.09 -7.74 12.11
CA LEU A 124 -10.22 -6.66 12.56
C LEU A 124 -10.76 -5.32 12.06
N GLU A 125 -10.88 -4.36 12.97
CA GLU A 125 -11.28 -2.99 12.64
C GLU A 125 -10.19 -2.29 11.83
N ASN A 126 -10.58 -1.54 10.80
CA ASN A 126 -9.68 -0.74 9.95
C ASN A 126 -8.56 -1.54 9.24
N VAL A 127 -8.78 -2.84 8.98
CA VAL A 127 -7.81 -3.69 8.28
C VAL A 127 -8.36 -4.17 6.94
N ILE A 128 -7.56 -3.99 5.89
CA ILE A 128 -7.80 -4.56 4.57
C ILE A 128 -6.98 -5.85 4.45
N ILE A 129 -7.66 -6.90 3.99
CA ILE A 129 -7.04 -8.17 3.67
C ILE A 129 -6.85 -8.21 2.15
N ASN A 130 -5.64 -8.55 1.72
CA ASN A 130 -5.37 -8.98 0.35
C ASN A 130 -4.93 -10.45 0.35
N ILE A 131 -5.65 -11.29 -0.39
CA ILE A 131 -5.34 -12.72 -0.55
C ILE A 131 -4.84 -12.96 -1.96
N GLU A 132 -3.59 -13.39 -2.09
CA GLU A 132 -2.92 -13.63 -3.37
C GLU A 132 -2.76 -15.14 -3.63
N GLN A 133 -3.15 -15.59 -4.82
CA GLN A 133 -3.09 -17.01 -5.23
C GLN A 133 -1.76 -17.38 -5.89
N CYS A 134 -0.65 -17.22 -5.15
CA CYS A 134 0.71 -17.38 -5.67
C CYS A 134 0.98 -18.76 -6.30
N GLY A 135 0.37 -19.83 -5.78
CA GLY A 135 0.59 -21.20 -6.26
C GLY A 135 0.03 -21.49 -7.66
N THR A 136 -0.86 -20.63 -8.17
CA THR A 136 -1.46 -20.78 -9.52
C THR A 136 -0.95 -19.75 -10.52
N THR A 137 -0.04 -18.87 -10.09
CA THR A 137 0.50 -17.81 -10.93
C THR A 137 1.58 -18.37 -11.86
N ASP A 138 1.37 -18.25 -13.17
CA ASP A 138 2.31 -18.74 -14.19
C ASP A 138 3.39 -17.68 -14.48
N TYR A 139 4.40 -17.61 -13.60
CA TYR A 139 5.50 -16.66 -13.76
C TYR A 139 6.32 -16.89 -15.02
N ASN A 140 6.53 -18.15 -15.42
CA ASN A 140 7.32 -18.45 -16.62
C ASN A 140 6.58 -17.98 -17.88
N GLY A 141 5.30 -18.32 -18.03
CA GLY A 141 4.49 -17.86 -19.16
C GLY A 141 4.39 -16.35 -19.23
N MET A 142 4.25 -15.66 -18.08
CA MET A 142 4.26 -14.19 -18.05
C MET A 142 5.58 -13.61 -18.56
N MET A 143 6.71 -14.14 -18.12
CA MET A 143 8.03 -13.62 -18.49
C MET A 143 8.42 -13.96 -19.94
N GLU A 144 7.83 -14.99 -20.53
CA GLU A 144 7.99 -15.33 -21.96
C GLU A 144 7.09 -14.48 -22.87
N CYS A 145 5.91 -14.07 -22.40
CA CYS A 145 4.91 -13.38 -23.22
C CYS A 145 4.92 -11.85 -23.10
N PHE A 146 5.42 -11.31 -21.99
CA PHE A 146 5.34 -9.88 -21.68
C PHE A 146 6.68 -9.29 -21.26
N SER A 147 6.86 -8.01 -21.58
CA SER A 147 8.01 -7.28 -21.05
C SER A 147 7.87 -7.05 -19.54
N ILE A 148 9.01 -6.89 -18.85
CA ILE A 148 9.02 -6.54 -17.42
C ILE A 148 8.22 -5.25 -17.17
N SER A 149 8.27 -4.28 -18.08
CA SER A 149 7.52 -3.02 -17.93
C SER A 149 6.01 -3.24 -17.95
N GLU A 150 5.51 -4.16 -18.76
CA GLU A 150 4.08 -4.53 -18.79
C GLU A 150 3.67 -5.26 -17.51
N VAL A 151 4.50 -6.20 -17.04
CA VAL A 151 4.30 -6.91 -15.76
C VAL A 151 4.24 -5.91 -14.61
N MET A 152 5.18 -4.97 -14.55
CA MET A 152 5.20 -3.93 -13.52
C MET A 152 4.00 -3.01 -13.61
N LYS A 153 3.57 -2.62 -14.81
CA LYS A 153 2.39 -1.76 -14.99
C LYS A 153 1.10 -2.46 -14.53
N ALA A 154 0.94 -3.73 -14.88
CA ALA A 154 -0.17 -4.55 -14.40
C ALA A 154 -0.15 -4.70 -12.88
N ARG A 155 1.02 -4.86 -12.26
CA ARG A 155 1.13 -4.95 -10.80
C ARG A 155 0.87 -3.61 -10.10
N VAL A 156 1.32 -2.49 -10.69
CA VAL A 156 1.04 -1.15 -10.16
C VAL A 156 -0.46 -0.87 -10.13
N TYR A 157 -1.22 -1.35 -11.13
CA TYR A 157 -2.69 -1.28 -11.08
C TYR A 157 -3.25 -1.90 -9.80
N ASP A 158 -2.92 -3.17 -9.53
CA ASP A 158 -3.46 -3.91 -8.37
C ASP A 158 -3.04 -3.23 -7.05
N LEU A 159 -1.81 -2.71 -6.97
CA LEU A 159 -1.31 -2.00 -5.79
C LEU A 159 -2.01 -0.65 -5.56
N GLU A 160 -2.31 0.11 -6.61
CA GLU A 160 -3.02 1.39 -6.50
C GLU A 160 -4.51 1.19 -6.20
N GLU A 161 -5.12 0.09 -6.64
CA GLU A 161 -6.48 -0.29 -6.26
C GLU A 161 -6.57 -0.59 -4.75
N MET A 162 -5.61 -1.37 -4.24
CA MET A 162 -5.50 -1.64 -2.81
C MET A 162 -5.23 -0.36 -1.99
N LEU A 163 -4.33 0.51 -2.46
CA LEU A 163 -4.08 1.81 -1.82
C LEU A 163 -5.33 2.69 -1.78
N ALA A 164 -6.12 2.71 -2.87
CA ALA A 164 -7.38 3.46 -2.92
C ALA A 164 -8.37 2.96 -1.85
N GLN A 165 -8.46 1.65 -1.64
CA GLN A 165 -9.28 1.08 -0.56
C GLN A 165 -8.77 1.50 0.82
N CYS A 166 -7.44 1.46 1.06
CA CYS A 166 -6.86 1.94 2.32
C CYS A 166 -7.21 3.41 2.57
N MET A 167 -7.05 4.26 1.57
CA MET A 167 -7.36 5.68 1.66
C MET A 167 -8.85 5.95 1.92
N GLU A 168 -9.75 5.10 1.41
CA GLU A 168 -11.17 5.21 1.70
C GLU A 168 -11.52 4.78 3.14
N LEU A 169 -10.79 3.82 3.70
CA LEU A 169 -10.91 3.44 5.11
C LEU A 169 -10.34 4.52 6.04
N GLU A 170 -9.19 5.10 5.68
CA GLU A 170 -8.55 6.20 6.39
C GLU A 170 -9.43 7.45 6.47
N LYS A 171 -10.22 7.78 5.42
CA LYS A 171 -11.17 8.90 5.46
C LYS A 171 -12.32 8.71 6.45
N ARG A 172 -12.64 7.46 6.81
CA ARG A 172 -13.73 7.11 7.72
C ARG A 172 -13.29 7.14 9.19
N THR A 173 -12.00 7.31 9.46
CA THR A 173 -11.38 7.25 10.79
C THR A 173 -10.95 8.63 11.26
#